data_AF-A0A3E4KUZ5-F1
#
_entry.id   AF-A0A3E4KUZ5-F1
#
_cell.length_a   1.000
_cell.length_b   1.000
_cell.length_c   1.000
_cell.angle_alpha   90.00
_cell.angle_beta   90.00
_cell.angle_gamma   90.00
#
_symmetry.space_group_name_H-M   'P 1'
#
loop_
_entity.id
_entity.type
_entity.pdbx_description
1 polymer ?
#
loop_
_entity_poly.entity_id
_entity_poly.type
_entity_poly.pdbx_seq_one_letter_code
_entity_poly.pdbx_strand_id
1 'polypeptide(L)'
;MKKIILTALFMGILLGGHARNTASPFQAVVAQDGSGDYTSIQAAIDAVPDNRQEPWLIFVKNGSYREHVVIPETKTYVHLIGQDKDKTIIHHLLNVGGKPEEGTESARTAFWKHSVHNPSSEVYKFEGSVVKVKADHFYTENISYVNDWGVESRNGPQALAMSSQADCAAFNNCIFRSFQDTWMTSTNDSHRHYVKDCWIEGAVDYFYGGGDALLENCTLYNVRSGSVIVAPCHKDAKFGYIFRDCIVDGNASAADGKQKLGRPWHNSPRAVYIHTTMRIPLAPEGWTNMGAIPGLFAEYDSRDTEGNVLDLSLRKTEYDGRGPNNPPKGSCRAIVTKEEADSYVYERIIPGNDGWDPRTMMEKLPAPQNLKKQGTKITWKAVSDAAGYIIFDNDQVVGFAQKPVFETGFVMKGNLKVRAVNRYGSLGLESAL
;
A
#
# COMPACT_ATOMS: atom_id res chain seq x y z
N MET A 1 -9.99 -16.07 -63.80
CA MET A 1 -10.21 -16.31 -62.36
C MET A 1 -8.96 -15.92 -61.60
N LYS A 2 -9.10 -14.97 -60.67
CA LYS A 2 -8.04 -14.36 -59.86
C LYS A 2 -7.34 -15.42 -58.99
N LYS A 3 -6.00 -15.44 -58.93
CA LYS A 3 -5.28 -15.96 -57.76
C LYS A 3 -4.14 -15.02 -57.38
N ILE A 4 -4.22 -14.64 -56.11
CA ILE A 4 -3.54 -13.58 -55.36
C ILE A 4 -2.06 -13.92 -55.18
N ILE A 5 -1.18 -12.95 -55.44
CA ILE A 5 0.23 -12.97 -55.03
C ILE A 5 0.27 -12.60 -53.55
N LEU A 6 0.75 -13.50 -52.72
CA LEU A 6 0.92 -13.29 -51.28
C LEU A 6 2.30 -12.66 -51.03
N THR A 7 2.35 -11.34 -50.90
CA THR A 7 3.57 -10.63 -50.49
C THR A 7 3.65 -10.66 -48.96
N ALA A 8 4.54 -11.48 -48.42
CA ALA A 8 4.84 -11.49 -46.98
C ALA A 8 5.65 -10.25 -46.63
N LEU A 9 5.02 -9.28 -45.98
CA LEU A 9 5.68 -8.11 -45.39
C LEU A 9 6.23 -8.52 -44.03
N PHE A 10 7.52 -8.82 -43.94
CA PHE A 10 8.22 -8.99 -42.65
C PHE A 10 8.36 -7.60 -42.01
N MET A 11 7.43 -7.26 -41.13
CA MET A 11 7.54 -6.08 -40.26
C MET A 11 8.51 -6.45 -39.12
N GLY A 12 9.77 -6.06 -39.27
CA GLY A 12 10.78 -6.22 -38.24
C GLY A 12 10.38 -5.43 -36.99
N ILE A 13 10.09 -6.14 -35.90
CA ILE A 13 9.98 -5.56 -34.58
C ILE A 13 11.40 -5.14 -34.17
N LEU A 14 11.68 -3.84 -34.23
CA LEU A 14 12.85 -3.25 -33.58
C LEU A 14 12.64 -3.39 -32.06
N LEU A 15 13.15 -4.50 -31.50
CA LEU A 15 13.45 -4.59 -30.09
C LEU A 15 14.51 -3.54 -29.80
N GLY A 16 14.08 -2.34 -29.40
CA GLY A 16 14.95 -1.32 -28.84
C GLY A 16 15.53 -1.82 -27.54
N GLY A 17 16.63 -2.58 -27.64
CA GLY A 17 17.47 -2.92 -26.50
C GLY A 17 18.03 -1.62 -25.93
N HIS A 18 17.37 -1.08 -24.92
CA HIS A 18 17.93 0.00 -24.12
C HIS A 18 19.13 -0.59 -23.40
N ALA A 19 20.33 -0.10 -23.70
CA ALA A 19 21.53 -0.49 -22.99
C ALA A 19 21.31 -0.18 -21.50
N ARG A 20 21.24 -1.23 -20.67
CA ARG A 20 21.07 -1.09 -19.22
C ARG A 20 22.14 -0.14 -18.69
N ASN A 21 21.73 0.92 -18.01
CA ASN A 21 22.66 1.80 -17.32
C ASN A 21 23.28 1.02 -16.15
N THR A 22 24.48 0.48 -16.36
CA THR A 22 25.20 -0.34 -15.37
C THR A 22 25.57 0.43 -14.10
N ALA A 23 25.34 1.74 -14.06
CA ALA A 23 25.60 2.59 -12.90
C ALA A 23 24.39 2.76 -11.96
N SER A 24 23.21 2.22 -12.30
CA SER A 24 22.01 2.29 -11.46
C SER A 24 22.04 1.23 -10.36
N PRO A 25 21.61 1.55 -9.11
CA PRO A 25 21.32 0.52 -8.10
C PRO A 25 20.00 -0.22 -8.39
N PHE A 26 19.15 0.31 -9.28
CA PHE A 26 17.87 -0.29 -9.67
C PHE A 26 18.00 -1.09 -10.97
N GLN A 27 17.28 -2.22 -11.05
CA GLN A 27 17.24 -3.03 -12.27
C GLN A 27 16.27 -2.48 -13.33
N ALA A 28 15.32 -1.64 -12.91
CA ALA A 28 14.41 -0.92 -13.80
C ALA A 28 14.07 0.47 -13.24
N VAL A 29 13.96 1.45 -14.13
CA VAL A 29 13.45 2.80 -13.84
C VAL A 29 12.19 3.05 -14.66
N VAL A 30 11.12 3.50 -14.02
CA VAL A 30 9.86 3.88 -14.66
C VAL A 30 9.72 5.39 -14.66
N ALA A 31 9.43 5.97 -15.83
CA ALA A 31 9.14 7.39 -15.98
C ALA A 31 8.24 7.65 -17.19
N GLN A 32 7.08 8.30 -16.97
CA GLN A 32 6.10 8.56 -18.04
C GLN A 32 6.62 9.48 -19.15
N ASP A 33 7.62 10.32 -18.83
CA ASP A 33 8.25 11.25 -19.78
C ASP A 33 9.28 10.58 -20.71
N GLY A 34 9.49 9.26 -20.58
CA GLY A 34 10.46 8.50 -21.37
C GLY A 34 11.89 8.61 -20.88
N SER A 35 12.15 9.25 -19.74
CA SER A 35 13.49 9.36 -19.14
C SER A 35 13.93 8.14 -18.30
N GLY A 36 13.13 7.07 -18.33
CA GLY A 36 13.39 5.77 -17.68
C GLY A 36 13.48 4.63 -18.69
N ASP A 37 13.64 3.40 -18.19
CA ASP A 37 13.65 2.18 -19.00
C ASP A 37 12.24 1.80 -19.49
N TYR A 38 11.21 2.17 -18.72
CA TYR A 38 9.80 1.92 -19.04
C TYR A 38 8.96 3.18 -18.81
N THR A 39 7.89 3.34 -19.59
CA THR A 39 6.92 4.45 -19.42
C THR A 39 5.70 4.06 -18.58
N SER A 40 5.56 2.77 -18.25
CA SER A 40 4.47 2.22 -17.44
C SER A 40 4.99 1.26 -16.39
N ILE A 41 4.32 1.21 -15.24
CA ILE A 41 4.69 0.34 -14.11
C ILE A 41 4.42 -1.12 -14.46
N GLN A 42 3.29 -1.44 -15.11
CA GLN A 42 2.99 -2.83 -15.48
C GLN A 42 4.07 -3.43 -16.38
N ALA A 43 4.57 -2.70 -17.38
CA ALA A 43 5.64 -3.20 -18.26
C ALA A 43 6.95 -3.50 -17.49
N ALA A 44 7.27 -2.70 -16.47
CA ALA A 44 8.44 -2.96 -15.62
C ALA A 44 8.24 -4.21 -14.75
N ILE A 45 7.02 -4.47 -14.27
CA ILE A 45 6.64 -5.68 -13.53
C ILE A 45 6.71 -6.92 -14.44
N ASP A 46 6.19 -6.83 -15.66
CA ASP A 46 6.18 -7.94 -16.62
C ASP A 46 7.62 -8.39 -16.97
N ALA A 47 8.56 -7.45 -16.98
CA ALA A 47 9.97 -7.69 -17.26
C ALA A 47 10.76 -8.32 -16.10
N VAL A 48 10.18 -8.42 -14.89
CA VAL A 48 10.82 -9.08 -13.75
C VAL A 48 10.96 -10.59 -14.05
N PRO A 49 12.13 -11.21 -13.86
CA PRO A 49 12.26 -12.67 -13.98
C PRO A 49 11.34 -13.40 -13.01
N ASP A 50 10.75 -14.52 -13.45
CA ASP A 50 9.91 -15.34 -12.57
C ASP A 50 10.72 -16.05 -11.47
N ASN A 51 10.05 -16.33 -10.35
CA ASN A 51 10.47 -17.16 -9.21
C ASN A 51 11.81 -16.73 -8.60
N ARG A 52 12.02 -15.41 -8.50
CA ARG A 52 13.21 -14.87 -7.85
C ARG A 52 13.30 -15.32 -6.40
N GLN A 53 14.53 -15.34 -5.90
CA GLN A 53 14.87 -15.59 -4.49
C GLN A 53 15.57 -14.37 -3.86
N GLU A 54 15.62 -13.26 -4.60
CA GLU A 54 16.32 -12.04 -4.24
C GLU A 54 15.59 -10.82 -4.81
N PRO A 55 15.68 -9.65 -4.15
CA PRO A 55 15.03 -8.41 -4.58
C PRO A 55 15.28 -8.03 -6.04
N TRP A 56 14.22 -7.69 -6.77
CA TRP A 56 14.26 -6.94 -8.03
C TRP A 56 13.77 -5.52 -7.78
N LEU A 57 14.69 -4.55 -7.86
CA LEU A 57 14.47 -3.16 -7.49
C LEU A 57 13.98 -2.37 -8.71
N ILE A 58 12.77 -1.81 -8.59
CA ILE A 58 12.15 -0.93 -9.57
C ILE A 58 12.00 0.45 -8.94
N PHE A 59 12.62 1.46 -9.55
CA PHE A 59 12.44 2.85 -9.15
C PHE A 59 11.38 3.53 -10.03
N VAL A 60 10.41 4.18 -9.41
CA VAL A 60 9.32 4.89 -10.10
C VAL A 60 9.48 6.39 -9.86
N LYS A 61 9.75 7.14 -10.92
CA LYS A 61 9.85 8.61 -10.84
C LYS A 61 8.48 9.22 -10.54
N ASN A 62 8.49 10.46 -10.06
CA ASN A 62 7.27 11.25 -9.89
C ASN A 62 6.42 11.26 -11.17
N GLY A 63 5.11 11.09 -11.02
CA GLY A 63 4.16 10.94 -12.11
C GLY A 63 2.79 10.46 -11.63
N SER A 64 1.80 10.63 -12.50
CA SER A 64 0.42 10.16 -12.30
C SER A 64 0.17 8.97 -13.22
N TYR A 65 0.37 7.78 -12.69
CA TYR A 65 0.29 6.52 -13.41
C TYR A 65 -1.14 5.98 -13.35
N ARG A 66 -1.96 6.33 -14.36
CA ARG A 66 -3.31 5.77 -14.51
C ARG A 66 -3.22 4.35 -15.07
N GLU A 67 -2.99 3.37 -14.20
CA GLU A 67 -2.70 1.99 -14.55
C GLU A 67 -3.44 1.02 -13.62
N HIS A 68 -3.87 -0.11 -14.18
CA HIS A 68 -4.19 -1.30 -13.40
C HIS A 68 -2.94 -2.17 -13.31
N VAL A 69 -2.39 -2.33 -12.11
CA VAL A 69 -1.12 -3.03 -11.89
C VAL A 69 -1.37 -4.37 -11.21
N VAL A 70 -0.95 -5.45 -11.85
CA VAL A 70 -0.97 -6.80 -11.28
C VAL A 70 0.47 -7.27 -11.12
N ILE A 71 0.80 -7.73 -9.92
CA ILE A 71 2.05 -8.42 -9.61
C ILE A 71 1.70 -9.91 -9.50
N PRO A 72 1.90 -10.70 -10.57
CA PRO A 72 1.58 -12.13 -10.60
C PRO A 72 2.35 -12.91 -9.55
N GLU A 73 1.80 -14.03 -9.08
CA GLU A 73 2.41 -14.90 -8.06
C GLU A 73 3.85 -15.33 -8.40
N THR A 74 4.18 -15.49 -9.68
CA THR A 74 5.53 -15.83 -10.13
C THR A 74 6.54 -14.69 -9.98
N LYS A 75 6.11 -13.43 -9.79
CA LYS A 75 7.01 -12.26 -9.66
C LYS A 75 7.41 -12.01 -8.21
N THR A 76 7.93 -13.02 -7.52
CA THR A 76 8.40 -12.93 -6.13
C THR A 76 9.52 -11.90 -5.96
N TYR A 77 9.66 -11.33 -4.77
CA TYR A 77 10.72 -10.36 -4.41
C TYR A 77 10.75 -9.07 -5.26
N VAL A 78 9.60 -8.59 -5.73
CA VAL A 78 9.50 -7.26 -6.36
C VAL A 78 9.56 -6.16 -5.30
N HIS A 79 10.49 -5.24 -5.47
CA HIS A 79 10.63 -4.03 -4.65
C HIS A 79 10.31 -2.80 -5.50
N LEU A 80 9.18 -2.16 -5.22
CA LEU A 80 8.67 -1.00 -5.97
C LEU A 80 8.85 0.29 -5.16
N ILE A 81 9.84 1.09 -5.55
CA ILE A 81 10.30 2.27 -4.80
C ILE A 81 9.91 3.54 -5.56
N GLY A 82 8.97 4.31 -5.02
CA GLY A 82 8.63 5.62 -5.53
C GLY A 82 9.65 6.68 -5.16
N GLN A 83 9.72 7.72 -5.99
CA GLN A 83 10.58 8.88 -5.73
C GLN A 83 10.08 9.70 -4.53
N ASP A 84 8.76 9.89 -4.43
CA ASP A 84 8.08 10.71 -3.45
C ASP A 84 6.62 10.25 -3.35
N LYS A 85 6.14 9.95 -2.14
CA LYS A 85 4.78 9.42 -1.94
C LYS A 85 3.68 10.35 -2.40
N ASP A 86 3.90 11.67 -2.33
CA ASP A 86 2.88 12.67 -2.67
C ASP A 86 2.84 12.95 -4.18
N LYS A 87 3.86 12.51 -4.92
CA LYS A 87 4.04 12.81 -6.36
C LYS A 87 4.16 11.57 -7.24
N THR A 88 4.34 10.39 -6.66
CA THR A 88 4.37 9.10 -7.36
C THR A 88 3.06 8.37 -7.08
N ILE A 89 2.09 8.52 -7.99
CA ILE A 89 0.70 8.12 -7.76
C ILE A 89 0.32 7.04 -8.78
N ILE A 90 -0.03 5.85 -8.29
CA ILE A 90 -0.69 4.80 -9.07
C ILE A 90 -2.17 4.88 -8.81
N HIS A 91 -2.95 5.10 -9.85
CA HIS A 91 -4.39 5.29 -9.70
C HIS A 91 -5.20 4.69 -10.83
N HIS A 92 -6.46 4.39 -10.56
CA HIS A 92 -7.43 4.08 -11.59
C HIS A 92 -8.84 4.36 -11.06
N LEU A 93 -9.78 4.54 -11.98
CA LEU A 93 -11.19 4.70 -11.68
C LEU A 93 -11.93 3.37 -11.95
N LEU A 94 -12.22 2.60 -10.91
CA LEU A 94 -12.91 1.29 -11.01
C LEU A 94 -13.68 0.92 -9.75
N ASN A 95 -14.70 0.07 -9.87
CA ASN A 95 -15.40 -0.58 -8.77
C ASN A 95 -15.83 -2.01 -9.12
N VAL A 96 -16.34 -2.76 -8.14
CA VAL A 96 -16.80 -4.15 -8.32
C VAL A 96 -18.32 -4.33 -8.25
N GLY A 97 -19.08 -3.27 -8.52
CA GLY A 97 -20.55 -3.33 -8.48
C GLY A 97 -21.14 -4.30 -9.50
N GLY A 98 -22.12 -5.10 -9.10
CA GLY A 98 -22.87 -5.99 -10.00
C GLY A 98 -23.78 -5.24 -10.99
N LYS A 99 -24.30 -5.95 -11.99
CA LYS A 99 -25.27 -5.38 -12.94
C LYS A 99 -26.49 -4.83 -12.18
N PRO A 100 -26.86 -3.55 -12.36
CA PRO A 100 -28.05 -3.00 -11.74
C PRO A 100 -29.32 -3.72 -12.19
N GLU A 101 -30.32 -3.77 -11.31
CA GLU A 101 -31.66 -4.26 -11.65
C GLU A 101 -32.31 -3.34 -12.69
N GLU A 102 -33.12 -3.93 -13.56
CA GLU A 102 -33.86 -3.17 -14.58
C GLU A 102 -34.82 -2.17 -13.91
N GLY A 103 -34.84 -0.94 -14.42
CA GLY A 103 -35.64 0.15 -13.84
C GLY A 103 -35.02 0.89 -12.66
N THR A 104 -33.80 0.53 -12.22
CA THR A 104 -33.07 1.31 -11.20
C THR A 104 -32.80 2.73 -11.70
N GLU A 105 -33.04 3.72 -10.83
CA GLU A 105 -32.80 5.14 -11.14
C GLU A 105 -31.36 5.37 -11.63
N SER A 106 -31.22 6.13 -12.73
CA SER A 106 -29.92 6.37 -13.37
C SER A 106 -28.86 6.90 -12.41
N ALA A 107 -29.23 7.81 -11.50
CA ALA A 107 -28.34 8.36 -10.46
C ALA A 107 -27.73 7.30 -9.53
N ARG A 108 -28.43 6.18 -9.29
CA ARG A 108 -27.94 5.06 -8.46
C ARG A 108 -27.13 4.03 -9.24
N THR A 109 -27.03 4.17 -10.56
CA THR A 109 -26.33 3.22 -11.45
C THR A 109 -25.05 3.77 -12.05
N ALA A 110 -24.62 4.98 -11.65
CA ALA A 110 -23.40 5.61 -12.16
C ALA A 110 -22.15 4.70 -12.01
N PHE A 111 -22.10 3.89 -10.95
CA PHE A 111 -21.03 2.92 -10.71
C PHE A 111 -20.91 1.89 -11.84
N TRP A 112 -22.00 1.54 -12.52
CA TRP A 112 -22.03 0.48 -13.52
C TRP A 112 -21.11 0.78 -14.71
N LYS A 113 -20.96 2.06 -15.09
CA LYS A 113 -20.04 2.49 -16.15
C LYS A 113 -18.58 2.13 -15.84
N HIS A 114 -18.23 2.06 -14.56
CA HIS A 114 -16.87 1.84 -14.05
C HIS A 114 -16.72 0.52 -13.30
N SER A 115 -17.68 -0.39 -13.49
CA SER A 115 -17.64 -1.72 -12.88
C SER A 115 -16.77 -2.67 -13.70
N VAL A 116 -15.92 -3.44 -13.03
CA VAL A 116 -15.15 -4.54 -13.66
C VAL A 116 -16.05 -5.67 -14.18
N HIS A 117 -17.33 -5.70 -13.81
CA HIS A 117 -18.31 -6.68 -14.28
C HIS A 117 -19.11 -6.22 -15.49
N ASN A 118 -18.99 -4.96 -15.92
CA ASN A 118 -19.70 -4.44 -17.07
C ASN A 118 -18.91 -4.68 -18.36
N PRO A 119 -19.41 -5.49 -19.32
CA PRO A 119 -18.73 -5.75 -20.59
C PRO A 119 -18.44 -4.51 -21.45
N SER A 120 -19.15 -3.39 -21.20
CA SER A 120 -18.94 -2.12 -21.89
C SER A 120 -18.01 -1.15 -21.16
N SER A 121 -17.47 -1.53 -19.98
CA SER A 121 -16.56 -0.68 -19.21
C SER A 121 -15.11 -0.84 -19.68
N GLU A 122 -14.34 0.25 -19.61
CA GLU A 122 -12.88 0.25 -19.83
C GLU A 122 -12.16 -0.74 -18.90
N VAL A 123 -12.71 -0.97 -17.71
CA VAL A 123 -12.11 -1.80 -16.66
C VAL A 123 -12.69 -3.22 -16.61
N TYR A 124 -13.44 -3.63 -17.64
CA TYR A 124 -14.04 -4.95 -17.70
C TYR A 124 -12.98 -6.04 -17.51
N LYS A 125 -13.21 -6.94 -16.55
CA LYS A 125 -12.32 -8.04 -16.15
C LYS A 125 -10.98 -7.64 -15.51
N PHE A 126 -10.82 -6.40 -15.06
CA PHE A 126 -9.73 -6.09 -14.12
C PHE A 126 -9.92 -6.86 -12.80
N GLU A 127 -8.86 -6.99 -12.01
CA GLU A 127 -8.82 -7.85 -10.80
C GLU A 127 -9.64 -7.30 -9.63
N GLY A 128 -10.38 -6.21 -9.83
CA GLY A 128 -11.25 -5.58 -8.83
C GLY A 128 -10.54 -4.60 -7.88
N SER A 129 -9.25 -4.31 -8.12
CA SER A 129 -8.47 -3.30 -7.41
C SER A 129 -7.59 -2.53 -8.39
N VAL A 130 -7.11 -1.33 -8.01
CA VAL A 130 -6.12 -0.58 -8.82
C VAL A 130 -4.80 -1.35 -8.88
N VAL A 131 -4.34 -1.85 -7.74
CA VAL A 131 -3.18 -2.72 -7.64
C VAL A 131 -3.54 -4.06 -7.00
N LYS A 132 -3.10 -5.16 -7.63
CA LYS A 132 -3.26 -6.53 -7.15
C LYS A 132 -1.90 -7.19 -6.97
N VAL A 133 -1.50 -7.42 -5.72
CA VAL A 133 -0.28 -8.16 -5.37
C VAL A 133 -0.67 -9.61 -5.11
N LYS A 134 -0.09 -10.54 -5.87
CA LYS A 134 -0.21 -12.00 -5.66
C LYS A 134 1.14 -12.65 -5.33
N ALA A 135 2.24 -11.89 -5.42
CA ALA A 135 3.59 -12.39 -5.22
C ALA A 135 4.07 -12.19 -3.79
N ASP A 136 4.63 -13.24 -3.20
CA ASP A 136 5.28 -13.18 -1.90
C ASP A 136 6.55 -12.32 -1.93
N HIS A 137 6.90 -11.82 -0.75
CA HIS A 137 8.05 -10.92 -0.54
C HIS A 137 7.96 -9.60 -1.34
N PHE A 138 6.74 -9.14 -1.63
CA PHE A 138 6.54 -7.82 -2.22
C PHE A 138 6.90 -6.71 -1.23
N TYR A 139 7.63 -5.71 -1.72
CA TYR A 139 7.95 -4.51 -0.95
C TYR A 139 7.63 -3.26 -1.74
N THR A 140 7.06 -2.26 -1.07
CA THR A 140 6.91 -0.94 -1.66
C THR A 140 7.20 0.19 -0.68
N GLU A 141 7.77 1.27 -1.20
CA GLU A 141 8.09 2.48 -0.46
C GLU A 141 7.73 3.74 -1.26
N ASN A 142 7.25 4.79 -0.59
CA ASN A 142 7.07 6.14 -1.16
C ASN A 142 6.12 6.20 -2.37
N ILE A 143 5.01 5.46 -2.36
CA ILE A 143 4.00 5.46 -3.44
C ILE A 143 2.60 5.72 -2.87
N SER A 144 1.82 6.51 -3.61
CA SER A 144 0.37 6.64 -3.41
C SER A 144 -0.40 5.65 -4.29
N TYR A 145 -1.30 4.88 -3.70
CA TYR A 145 -2.23 3.96 -4.35
C TYR A 145 -3.65 4.50 -4.19
N VAL A 146 -4.29 4.90 -5.29
CA VAL A 146 -5.55 5.64 -5.24
C VAL A 146 -6.59 5.00 -6.15
N ASN A 147 -7.77 4.68 -5.59
CA ASN A 147 -8.93 4.38 -6.42
C ASN A 147 -9.79 5.64 -6.57
N ASP A 148 -9.76 6.23 -7.76
CA ASP A 148 -10.44 7.49 -8.07
C ASP A 148 -11.95 7.37 -7.89
N TRP A 149 -12.54 6.21 -8.19
CA TRP A 149 -13.98 6.00 -7.98
C TRP A 149 -14.36 6.23 -6.52
N GLY A 150 -13.61 5.66 -5.57
CA GLY A 150 -13.90 5.83 -4.15
C GLY A 150 -13.72 7.29 -3.71
N VAL A 151 -12.59 7.90 -4.08
CA VAL A 151 -12.26 9.28 -3.70
C VAL A 151 -13.29 10.29 -4.23
N GLU A 152 -13.72 10.12 -5.48
CA GLU A 152 -14.62 11.05 -6.17
C GLU A 152 -16.09 10.79 -5.84
N SER A 153 -16.55 9.54 -5.92
CA SER A 153 -17.97 9.20 -5.73
C SER A 153 -18.40 9.26 -4.27
N ARG A 154 -17.47 8.99 -3.33
CA ARG A 154 -17.72 8.90 -1.89
C ARG A 154 -18.96 8.08 -1.55
N ASN A 155 -19.15 7.00 -2.29
CA ASN A 155 -20.27 6.09 -2.15
C ASN A 155 -19.82 4.66 -2.47
N GLY A 156 -20.65 3.70 -2.09
CA GLY A 156 -20.53 2.34 -2.60
C GLY A 156 -20.79 2.29 -4.12
N PRO A 157 -20.48 1.17 -4.77
CA PRO A 157 -19.99 -0.09 -4.20
C PRO A 157 -18.48 -0.05 -3.89
N GLN A 158 -17.93 -1.20 -3.47
CA GLN A 158 -16.52 -1.41 -3.15
C GLN A 158 -15.59 -0.97 -4.30
N ALA A 159 -14.50 -0.30 -3.94
CA ALA A 159 -13.53 0.24 -4.89
C ALA A 159 -12.13 0.18 -4.30
N LEU A 160 -11.44 -0.95 -4.50
CA LEU A 160 -10.16 -1.19 -3.86
C LEU A 160 -9.06 -0.37 -4.54
N ALA A 161 -8.22 0.29 -3.74
CA ALA A 161 -6.94 0.80 -4.20
C ALA A 161 -5.88 -0.32 -4.20
N MET A 162 -5.91 -1.18 -3.18
CA MET A 162 -4.94 -2.26 -3.00
C MET A 162 -5.62 -3.59 -2.67
N SER A 163 -5.16 -4.67 -3.28
CA SER A 163 -5.42 -6.03 -2.82
C SER A 163 -4.11 -6.79 -2.74
N SER A 164 -3.67 -7.15 -1.52
CA SER A 164 -2.39 -7.84 -1.28
C SER A 164 -2.61 -9.27 -0.78
N GLN A 165 -2.69 -10.21 -1.72
CA GLN A 165 -2.85 -11.65 -1.51
C GLN A 165 -1.48 -12.35 -1.54
N ALA A 166 -0.60 -11.99 -0.60
CA ALA A 166 0.79 -12.46 -0.56
C ALA A 166 1.28 -12.55 0.89
N ASP A 167 2.21 -13.47 1.16
CA ASP A 167 3.00 -13.51 2.40
C ASP A 167 4.21 -12.56 2.27
N CYS A 168 4.78 -12.19 3.42
CA CYS A 168 5.93 -11.29 3.49
C CYS A 168 5.74 -9.94 2.78
N ALA A 169 4.52 -9.40 2.81
CA ALA A 169 4.20 -8.15 2.12
C ALA A 169 4.55 -6.93 3.00
N ALA A 170 5.43 -6.05 2.51
CA ALA A 170 5.93 -4.91 3.25
C ALA A 170 5.58 -3.56 2.58
N PHE A 171 5.14 -2.60 3.37
CA PHE A 171 4.69 -1.29 2.89
C PHE A 171 5.24 -0.18 3.79
N ASN A 172 6.01 0.74 3.23
CA ASN A 172 6.68 1.80 3.99
C ASN A 172 6.35 3.19 3.42
N ASN A 173 5.93 4.13 4.27
CA ASN A 173 5.71 5.52 3.87
C ASN A 173 4.82 5.66 2.60
N CYS A 174 3.78 4.84 2.50
CA CYS A 174 2.83 4.83 1.37
C CYS A 174 1.51 5.51 1.75
N ILE A 175 0.72 5.86 0.73
CA ILE A 175 -0.62 6.44 0.90
C ILE A 175 -1.62 5.54 0.17
N PHE A 176 -2.73 5.18 0.80
CA PHE A 176 -3.81 4.39 0.22
C PHE A 176 -5.11 5.16 0.33
N ARG A 177 -5.81 5.41 -0.78
CA ARG A 177 -7.02 6.24 -0.78
C ARG A 177 -8.14 5.63 -1.60
N SER A 178 -9.31 5.49 -0.98
CA SER A 178 -10.58 5.18 -1.61
C SER A 178 -11.72 5.54 -0.64
N PHE A 179 -12.82 4.80 -0.66
CA PHE A 179 -13.98 5.02 0.19
C PHE A 179 -14.48 3.72 0.84
N GLN A 180 -15.10 2.84 0.06
CA GLN A 180 -15.46 1.51 0.53
C GLN A 180 -14.38 0.51 0.09
N ASP A 181 -13.89 -0.29 1.04
CA ASP A 181 -12.95 -1.39 0.82
C ASP A 181 -11.60 -0.93 0.22
N THR A 182 -11.00 0.16 0.74
CA THR A 182 -9.73 0.73 0.21
C THR A 182 -8.62 -0.31 0.04
N TRP A 183 -8.39 -1.16 1.04
CA TRP A 183 -7.34 -2.16 1.04
C TRP A 183 -7.83 -3.52 1.56
N MET A 184 -7.78 -4.52 0.68
CA MET A 184 -7.91 -5.93 1.04
C MET A 184 -6.55 -6.60 1.31
N THR A 185 -6.29 -7.07 2.53
CA THR A 185 -5.14 -7.94 2.85
C THR A 185 -5.42 -9.39 2.41
N SER A 186 -4.49 -10.32 2.69
CA SER A 186 -4.61 -11.73 2.28
C SER A 186 -5.88 -12.39 2.82
N THR A 187 -6.41 -13.40 2.13
CA THR A 187 -7.46 -14.29 2.69
C THR A 187 -6.89 -15.56 3.33
N ASN A 188 -5.57 -15.70 3.34
CA ASN A 188 -4.86 -16.75 4.04
C ASN A 188 -4.30 -16.22 5.37
N ASP A 189 -4.76 -16.81 6.47
CA ASP A 189 -4.40 -16.43 7.84
C ASP A 189 -2.93 -16.66 8.20
N SER A 190 -2.18 -17.43 7.41
CA SER A 190 -0.74 -17.60 7.61
C SER A 190 0.12 -16.52 6.97
N HIS A 191 -0.46 -15.67 6.11
CA HIS A 191 0.29 -14.61 5.44
C HIS A 191 0.54 -13.45 6.39
N ARG A 192 1.70 -12.82 6.25
CA ARG A 192 2.15 -11.71 7.08
C ARG A 192 2.26 -10.41 6.29
N HIS A 193 1.78 -9.33 6.90
CA HIS A 193 1.92 -7.97 6.39
C HIS A 193 2.61 -7.07 7.42
N TYR A 194 3.63 -6.33 6.98
CA TYR A 194 4.23 -5.28 7.79
C TYR A 194 4.04 -3.92 7.12
N VAL A 195 3.33 -3.03 7.80
CA VAL A 195 2.95 -1.72 7.27
C VAL A 195 3.47 -0.65 8.23
N LYS A 196 4.29 0.28 7.73
CA LYS A 196 4.95 1.28 8.57
C LYS A 196 4.83 2.66 7.97
N ASP A 197 4.56 3.65 8.82
CA ASP A 197 4.51 5.08 8.47
C ASP A 197 3.53 5.40 7.30
N CYS A 198 2.48 4.60 7.13
CA CYS A 198 1.52 4.71 6.01
C CYS A 198 0.28 5.53 6.37
N TRP A 199 -0.33 6.14 5.35
CA TRP A 199 -1.65 6.76 5.41
C TRP A 199 -2.68 5.87 4.74
N ILE A 200 -3.74 5.47 5.44
CA ILE A 200 -4.79 4.59 4.92
C ILE A 200 -6.13 5.30 5.09
N GLU A 201 -6.75 5.66 3.97
CA GLU A 201 -7.95 6.51 3.91
C GLU A 201 -9.16 5.75 3.39
N GLY A 202 -10.29 5.90 4.09
CA GLY A 202 -11.57 5.37 3.63
C GLY A 202 -12.74 5.65 4.58
N ALA A 203 -13.84 4.95 4.33
CA ALA A 203 -15.14 5.17 4.94
C ALA A 203 -15.80 3.87 5.42
N VAL A 204 -15.81 2.82 4.63
CA VAL A 204 -16.45 1.55 5.01
C VAL A 204 -15.46 0.44 4.80
N ASP A 205 -15.15 -0.30 5.86
CA ASP A 205 -14.37 -1.52 5.84
C ASP A 205 -13.04 -1.33 5.07
N TYR A 206 -12.42 -0.17 5.23
CA TYR A 206 -11.38 0.27 4.32
C TYR A 206 -10.04 -0.45 4.51
N PHE A 207 -9.91 -1.24 5.58
CA PHE A 207 -8.84 -2.21 5.77
C PHE A 207 -9.43 -3.56 6.18
N TYR A 208 -9.47 -4.52 5.27
CA TYR A 208 -10.25 -5.76 5.45
C TYR A 208 -9.57 -6.98 4.81
N GLY A 209 -10.09 -8.17 5.09
CA GLY A 209 -9.46 -9.45 4.72
C GLY A 209 -8.96 -10.21 5.94
N GLY A 210 -7.92 -11.00 5.77
CA GLY A 210 -7.29 -11.86 6.78
C GLY A 210 -5.77 -11.71 6.82
N GLY A 211 -5.09 -12.73 7.34
CA GLY A 211 -3.63 -12.69 7.56
C GLY A 211 -3.19 -11.94 8.82
N ASP A 212 -1.97 -12.19 9.28
CA ASP A 212 -1.37 -11.46 10.39
C ASP A 212 -0.78 -10.14 9.89
N ALA A 213 -1.41 -9.01 10.21
CA ALA A 213 -0.95 -7.69 9.81
C ALA A 213 -0.51 -6.85 11.01
N LEU A 214 0.74 -6.38 11.00
CA LEU A 214 1.22 -5.38 11.95
C LEU A 214 1.36 -4.03 11.25
N LEU A 215 0.60 -3.05 11.75
CA LEU A 215 0.69 -1.66 11.36
C LEU A 215 1.37 -0.86 12.48
N GLU A 216 2.48 -0.20 12.17
CA GLU A 216 3.21 0.67 13.10
C GLU A 216 3.24 2.11 12.57
N ASN A 217 2.96 3.08 13.45
CA ASN A 217 3.00 4.52 13.13
C ASN A 217 2.17 4.93 11.91
N CYS A 218 1.06 4.24 11.66
CA CYS A 218 0.18 4.52 10.53
C CYS A 218 -0.95 5.48 10.93
N THR A 219 -1.44 6.26 9.95
CA THR A 219 -2.65 7.06 10.10
C THR A 219 -3.81 6.38 9.39
N LEU A 220 -4.89 6.15 10.12
CA LEU A 220 -6.16 5.61 9.67
C LEU A 220 -7.15 6.78 9.51
N TYR A 221 -7.32 7.25 8.28
CA TYR A 221 -8.03 8.50 7.97
C TYR A 221 -9.48 8.26 7.51
N ASN A 222 -10.43 8.75 8.30
CA ASN A 222 -11.86 8.51 8.11
C ASN A 222 -12.50 9.66 7.31
N VAL A 223 -13.26 9.33 6.25
CA VAL A 223 -13.78 10.36 5.32
C VAL A 223 -15.30 10.58 5.36
N ARG A 224 -16.03 9.91 6.27
CA ARG A 224 -17.47 10.17 6.45
C ARG A 224 -17.96 9.98 7.88
N SER A 225 -19.18 10.43 8.15
CA SER A 225 -19.94 10.08 9.36
C SER A 225 -20.13 8.57 9.48
N GLY A 226 -19.86 8.02 10.66
CA GLY A 226 -19.96 6.59 10.94
C GLY A 226 -19.07 5.72 10.05
N SER A 227 -17.83 6.14 9.78
CA SER A 227 -16.86 5.28 9.10
C SER A 227 -16.53 4.06 9.95
N VAL A 228 -16.16 2.98 9.28
CA VAL A 228 -15.72 1.73 9.90
C VAL A 228 -14.33 1.41 9.36
N ILE A 229 -13.34 1.31 10.24
CA ILE A 229 -11.94 1.10 9.83
C ILE A 229 -11.74 -0.32 9.32
N VAL A 230 -11.91 -1.33 10.18
CA VAL A 230 -11.61 -2.72 9.81
C VAL A 230 -12.81 -3.63 9.66
N ALA A 231 -12.73 -4.55 8.70
CA ALA A 231 -13.67 -5.67 8.56
C ALA A 231 -12.96 -7.02 8.34
N PRO A 232 -12.23 -7.52 9.34
CA PRO A 232 -11.45 -8.75 9.21
C PRO A 232 -12.32 -10.01 9.08
N CYS A 233 -11.78 -11.03 8.41
CA CYS A 233 -12.38 -12.35 8.17
C CYS A 233 -11.55 -13.52 8.73
N HIS A 234 -10.65 -13.30 9.68
CA HIS A 234 -9.77 -14.36 10.23
C HIS A 234 -10.56 -15.53 10.80
N LYS A 235 -10.11 -16.74 10.48
CA LYS A 235 -10.57 -17.99 11.08
C LYS A 235 -9.63 -18.47 12.17
N ASP A 236 -8.35 -18.62 11.82
CA ASP A 236 -7.31 -19.27 12.64
C ASP A 236 -6.03 -18.41 12.73
N ALA A 237 -6.08 -17.12 12.36
CA ALA A 237 -4.93 -16.21 12.46
C ALA A 237 -4.37 -16.13 13.89
N LYS A 238 -3.03 -16.17 13.97
CA LYS A 238 -2.29 -16.21 15.24
C LYS A 238 -2.40 -14.89 15.99
N PHE A 239 -2.46 -13.77 15.26
CA PHE A 239 -2.60 -12.42 15.81
C PHE A 239 -3.78 -11.66 15.19
N GLY A 240 -4.02 -11.82 13.89
CA GLY A 240 -4.94 -11.01 13.11
C GLY A 240 -4.36 -9.62 12.85
N TYR A 241 -5.18 -8.57 12.98
CA TYR A 241 -4.70 -7.19 12.78
C TYR A 241 -4.24 -6.54 14.08
N ILE A 242 -3.01 -6.03 14.08
CA ILE A 242 -2.42 -5.31 15.20
C ILE A 242 -2.05 -3.91 14.72
N PHE A 243 -2.61 -2.90 15.37
CA PHE A 243 -2.30 -1.48 15.16
C PHE A 243 -1.52 -0.98 16.37
N ARG A 244 -0.27 -0.60 16.19
CA ARG A 244 0.61 -0.13 17.28
C ARG A 244 1.09 1.28 16.98
N ASP A 245 0.98 2.16 17.98
CA ASP A 245 1.42 3.57 17.90
C ASP A 245 0.79 4.29 16.68
N CYS A 246 -0.43 3.88 16.30
CA CYS A 246 -1.16 4.41 15.16
C CYS A 246 -2.01 5.63 15.54
N ILE A 247 -2.51 6.33 14.53
CA ILE A 247 -3.38 7.49 14.68
C ILE A 247 -4.70 7.20 13.98
N VAL A 248 -5.83 7.43 14.67
CA VAL A 248 -7.15 7.51 14.05
C VAL A 248 -7.48 8.98 13.87
N ASP A 249 -7.64 9.41 12.62
CA ASP A 249 -7.89 10.80 12.23
C ASP A 249 -9.02 10.84 11.19
N GLY A 250 -9.43 12.01 10.74
CA GLY A 250 -10.42 12.12 9.68
C GLY A 250 -10.83 13.53 9.33
N ASN A 251 -11.71 13.65 8.35
CA ASN A 251 -12.26 14.93 7.96
C ASN A 251 -13.35 15.40 8.93
N ALA A 252 -13.84 16.64 8.74
CA ALA A 252 -14.87 17.23 9.59
C ALA A 252 -16.17 16.41 9.65
N SER A 253 -16.54 15.70 8.58
CA SER A 253 -17.73 14.86 8.57
C SER A 253 -17.55 13.57 9.37
N ALA A 254 -16.31 13.08 9.52
CA ALA A 254 -15.99 11.92 10.34
C ALA A 254 -15.83 12.27 11.83
N ALA A 255 -15.55 13.52 12.17
CA ALA A 255 -15.36 13.98 13.55
C ALA A 255 -16.68 14.15 14.34
N ASP A 256 -17.64 13.24 14.17
CA ASP A 256 -19.00 13.32 14.70
C ASP A 256 -19.28 12.36 15.87
N GLY A 257 -18.27 11.61 16.32
CA GLY A 257 -18.40 10.64 17.41
C GLY A 257 -19.15 9.36 17.04
N LYS A 258 -19.30 9.06 15.74
CA LYS A 258 -20.00 7.84 15.28
C LYS A 258 -19.07 6.78 14.67
N GLN A 259 -17.79 7.10 14.53
CA GLN A 259 -16.80 6.23 13.91
C GLN A 259 -16.64 4.92 14.69
N LYS A 260 -16.32 3.84 13.98
CA LYS A 260 -16.09 2.50 14.53
C LYS A 260 -14.70 2.02 14.17
N LEU A 261 -14.01 1.41 15.13
CA LEU A 261 -12.74 0.71 14.93
C LEU A 261 -12.93 -0.50 14.02
N GLY A 262 -14.05 -1.22 14.11
CA GLY A 262 -14.29 -2.30 13.17
C GLY A 262 -15.58 -3.07 13.38
N ARG A 263 -15.76 -4.06 12.53
CA ARG A 263 -16.87 -5.02 12.57
C ARG A 263 -16.45 -6.41 12.05
N PRO A 264 -17.03 -7.51 12.57
CA PRO A 264 -16.56 -8.85 12.27
C PRO A 264 -17.19 -9.38 10.98
N TRP A 265 -16.43 -9.38 9.88
CA TRP A 265 -16.96 -9.75 8.56
C TRP A 265 -17.34 -11.22 8.49
N HIS A 266 -16.39 -12.11 8.77
CA HIS A 266 -16.58 -13.56 8.74
C HIS A 266 -15.75 -14.24 9.83
N ASN A 267 -16.11 -15.49 10.14
CA ASN A 267 -15.39 -16.39 11.04
C ASN A 267 -15.26 -15.86 12.48
N SER A 268 -14.06 -15.85 13.07
CA SER A 268 -13.80 -15.38 14.43
C SER A 268 -12.67 -14.35 14.44
N PRO A 269 -12.92 -13.16 13.86
CA PRO A 269 -11.83 -12.29 13.48
C PRO A 269 -11.22 -11.56 14.65
N ARG A 270 -9.94 -11.17 14.48
CA ARG A 270 -9.13 -10.50 15.51
C ARG A 270 -8.59 -9.16 15.02
N ALA A 271 -8.70 -8.14 15.86
CA ALA A 271 -8.16 -6.79 15.67
C ALA A 271 -7.83 -6.16 17.03
N VAL A 272 -6.60 -5.63 17.19
CA VAL A 272 -6.14 -5.01 18.43
C VAL A 272 -5.48 -3.66 18.16
N TYR A 273 -5.90 -2.63 18.88
CA TYR A 273 -5.34 -1.28 18.83
C TYR A 273 -4.54 -0.98 20.11
N ILE A 274 -3.26 -0.65 19.95
CA ILE A 274 -2.30 -0.46 21.06
C ILE A 274 -1.65 0.91 20.92
N HIS A 275 -1.67 1.71 21.98
CA HIS A 275 -1.11 3.07 21.99
C HIS A 275 -1.63 3.94 20.84
N THR A 276 -2.91 3.79 20.48
CA THR A 276 -3.49 4.51 19.35
C THR A 276 -3.97 5.88 19.79
N THR A 277 -3.54 6.94 19.10
CA THR A 277 -4.03 8.31 19.32
C THR A 277 -5.30 8.55 18.50
N MET A 278 -6.40 8.87 19.17
CA MET A 278 -7.67 9.27 18.56
C MET A 278 -7.70 10.79 18.40
N ARG A 279 -7.50 11.28 17.17
CA ARG A 279 -7.57 12.72 16.82
C ARG A 279 -8.98 13.21 16.53
N ILE A 280 -9.89 12.28 16.26
CA ILE A 280 -11.32 12.55 16.10
C ILE A 280 -12.12 11.70 17.10
N PRO A 281 -13.32 12.15 17.50
CA PRO A 281 -14.15 11.39 18.43
C PRO A 281 -14.56 10.03 17.87
N LEU A 282 -14.40 8.99 18.67
CA LEU A 282 -14.89 7.63 18.41
C LEU A 282 -16.24 7.42 19.10
N ALA A 283 -17.09 6.57 18.53
CA ALA A 283 -18.29 6.14 19.25
C ALA A 283 -17.92 5.40 20.54
N PRO A 284 -18.62 5.61 21.67
CA PRO A 284 -18.29 4.98 22.94
C PRO A 284 -18.19 3.45 22.86
N GLU A 285 -19.07 2.82 22.08
CA GLU A 285 -19.07 1.37 21.89
C GLU A 285 -17.91 0.85 21.03
N GLY A 286 -17.26 1.71 20.24
CA GLY A 286 -16.06 1.43 19.43
C GLY A 286 -16.24 0.46 18.26
N TRP A 287 -17.06 -0.59 18.42
CA TRP A 287 -17.22 -1.71 17.51
C TRP A 287 -18.68 -1.87 17.10
N THR A 288 -18.95 -2.55 15.97
CA THR A 288 -20.33 -2.81 15.52
C THR A 288 -20.52 -4.21 14.95
N ASN A 289 -21.77 -4.61 14.76
CA ASN A 289 -22.16 -5.91 14.20
C ASN A 289 -21.95 -5.95 12.67
N MET A 290 -21.73 -7.15 12.12
CA MET A 290 -21.78 -7.40 10.67
C MET A 290 -22.33 -8.80 10.34
N GLY A 291 -22.00 -9.82 11.15
CA GLY A 291 -22.59 -11.14 11.03
C GLY A 291 -21.80 -12.27 11.72
N ALA A 292 -20.53 -12.03 12.05
CA ALA A 292 -19.70 -12.95 12.83
C ALA A 292 -19.56 -12.52 14.30
N ILE A 293 -19.04 -13.42 15.14
CA ILE A 293 -18.62 -13.12 16.51
C ILE A 293 -17.08 -13.00 16.52
N PRO A 294 -16.50 -11.85 16.91
CA PRO A 294 -15.05 -11.68 16.91
C PRO A 294 -14.38 -12.59 17.92
N GLY A 295 -13.21 -13.10 17.58
CA GLY A 295 -12.36 -13.84 18.52
C GLY A 295 -11.63 -12.90 19.47
N LEU A 296 -11.26 -11.70 19.00
CA LEU A 296 -10.69 -10.63 19.80
C LEU A 296 -10.78 -9.27 19.10
N PHE A 297 -11.65 -8.38 19.54
CA PHE A 297 -11.67 -6.97 19.15
C PHE A 297 -11.39 -6.12 20.37
N ALA A 298 -10.18 -5.58 20.47
CA ALA A 298 -9.74 -4.98 21.73
C ALA A 298 -8.80 -3.78 21.57
N GLU A 299 -8.69 -3.01 22.65
CA GLU A 299 -7.79 -1.88 22.78
C GLU A 299 -6.88 -2.02 24.00
N TYR A 300 -5.72 -1.35 23.95
CA TYR A 300 -4.88 -1.08 25.11
C TYR A 300 -4.28 0.32 24.99
N ASP A 301 -4.48 1.13 26.05
CA ASP A 301 -3.87 2.45 26.20
C ASP A 301 -4.05 3.36 24.98
N SER A 302 -5.27 3.36 24.41
CA SER A 302 -5.66 4.35 23.40
C SER A 302 -5.84 5.72 24.08
N ARG A 303 -5.42 6.79 23.40
CA ARG A 303 -5.29 8.12 23.99
C ARG A 303 -5.96 9.20 23.14
N ASP A 304 -6.39 10.29 23.77
CA ASP A 304 -6.78 11.51 23.06
C ASP A 304 -5.56 12.32 22.57
N THR A 305 -5.81 13.48 21.96
CA THR A 305 -4.78 14.39 21.44
C THR A 305 -3.91 15.03 22.52
N GLU A 306 -4.42 15.12 23.75
CA GLU A 306 -3.75 15.64 24.93
C GLU A 306 -2.90 14.56 25.62
N GLY A 307 -3.02 13.30 25.20
CA GLY A 307 -2.29 12.16 25.72
C GLY A 307 -2.97 11.45 26.91
N ASN A 308 -4.22 11.81 27.24
CA ASN A 308 -4.99 11.13 28.27
C ASN A 308 -5.48 9.77 27.77
N VAL A 309 -5.48 8.78 28.65
CA VAL A 309 -6.01 7.45 28.35
C VAL A 309 -7.52 7.52 28.23
N LEU A 310 -8.07 6.92 27.17
CA LEU A 310 -9.50 6.85 26.93
C LEU A 310 -10.19 5.87 27.89
N ASP A 311 -11.40 6.20 28.33
CA ASP A 311 -12.27 5.24 29.03
C ASP A 311 -12.83 4.23 28.02
N LEU A 312 -12.47 2.96 28.22
CA LEU A 312 -12.88 1.84 27.38
C LEU A 312 -14.06 1.06 27.98
N SER A 313 -14.62 1.48 29.12
CA SER A 313 -15.69 0.78 29.84
C SER A 313 -16.98 0.60 29.05
N LEU A 314 -17.21 1.46 28.05
CA LEU A 314 -18.40 1.43 27.19
C LEU A 314 -18.20 0.63 25.91
N ARG A 315 -17.03 0.06 25.67
CA ARG A 315 -16.76 -0.72 24.46
C ARG A 315 -17.68 -1.94 24.37
N LYS A 316 -18.17 -2.19 23.16
CA LYS A 316 -19.05 -3.32 22.84
C LYS A 316 -18.34 -4.65 23.11
N THR A 317 -18.97 -5.48 23.92
CA THR A 317 -18.51 -6.85 24.21
C THR A 317 -19.48 -7.92 23.73
N GLU A 318 -20.74 -7.59 23.45
CA GLU A 318 -21.77 -8.52 22.98
C GLU A 318 -22.05 -8.29 21.49
N TYR A 319 -22.14 -9.35 20.70
CA TYR A 319 -22.28 -9.32 19.24
C TYR A 319 -23.44 -10.19 18.77
N ASP A 320 -24.13 -9.73 17.73
CA ASP A 320 -25.18 -10.50 17.07
C ASP A 320 -24.60 -11.23 15.85
N GLY A 321 -24.67 -12.56 15.87
CA GLY A 321 -24.25 -13.40 14.75
C GLY A 321 -25.40 -13.71 13.79
N ARG A 322 -25.07 -13.99 12.54
CA ARG A 322 -26.02 -14.36 11.48
C ARG A 322 -25.45 -15.49 10.63
N GLY A 323 -26.34 -16.34 10.11
CA GLY A 323 -25.99 -17.45 9.21
C GLY A 323 -25.77 -18.78 9.94
N PRO A 324 -25.65 -19.88 9.18
CA PRO A 324 -25.64 -21.24 9.74
C PRO A 324 -24.40 -21.56 10.57
N ASN A 325 -23.29 -20.84 10.35
CA ASN A 325 -21.99 -21.11 10.95
C ASN A 325 -21.65 -20.20 12.15
N ASN A 326 -22.53 -19.25 12.50
CA ASN A 326 -22.30 -18.33 13.61
C ASN A 326 -23.40 -18.50 14.66
N PRO A 327 -23.06 -18.51 15.96
CA PRO A 327 -24.09 -18.48 17.00
C PRO A 327 -24.88 -17.16 16.90
N PRO A 328 -26.20 -17.15 17.17
CA PRO A 328 -27.02 -15.93 17.06
C PRO A 328 -26.54 -14.77 17.93
N LYS A 329 -25.86 -15.08 19.04
CA LYS A 329 -25.19 -14.13 19.92
C LYS A 329 -23.88 -14.72 20.42
N GLY A 330 -22.94 -13.85 20.76
CA GLY A 330 -21.69 -14.21 21.42
C GLY A 330 -21.00 -12.99 21.98
N SER A 331 -19.97 -13.23 22.79
CA SER A 331 -19.23 -12.16 23.44
C SER A 331 -17.74 -12.22 23.15
N CYS A 332 -17.11 -11.05 23.22
CA CYS A 332 -15.69 -10.84 23.05
C CYS A 332 -15.28 -9.70 23.97
N ARG A 333 -14.20 -9.89 24.73
CA ARG A 333 -13.64 -8.80 25.53
C ARG A 333 -13.13 -7.66 24.64
N ALA A 334 -13.19 -6.44 25.16
CA ALA A 334 -12.79 -5.23 24.43
C ALA A 334 -11.45 -4.64 24.87
N ILE A 335 -10.76 -5.26 25.83
CA ILE A 335 -9.53 -4.75 26.42
C ILE A 335 -8.55 -5.92 26.59
N VAL A 336 -7.29 -5.70 26.20
CA VAL A 336 -6.17 -6.63 26.49
C VAL A 336 -5.36 -6.14 27.68
N THR A 337 -4.67 -7.03 28.39
CA THR A 337 -3.79 -6.63 29.50
C THR A 337 -2.51 -5.98 28.98
N LYS A 338 -1.74 -5.35 29.88
CA LYS A 338 -0.43 -4.82 29.52
C LYS A 338 0.50 -5.92 28.99
N GLU A 339 0.52 -7.09 29.63
CA GLU A 339 1.38 -8.21 29.25
C GLU A 339 1.01 -8.74 27.85
N GLU A 340 -0.28 -8.79 27.54
CA GLU A 340 -0.75 -9.13 26.20
C GLU A 340 -0.37 -8.04 25.19
N ALA A 341 -0.59 -6.76 25.52
CA ALA A 341 -0.17 -5.65 24.69
C ALA A 341 1.34 -5.69 24.39
N ASP A 342 2.18 -5.90 25.40
CA ASP A 342 3.64 -6.04 25.26
C ASP A 342 4.05 -7.27 24.42
N SER A 343 3.14 -8.23 24.21
CA SER A 343 3.37 -9.40 23.37
C SER A 343 3.10 -9.18 21.88
N TYR A 344 2.31 -8.16 21.52
CA TYR A 344 1.96 -7.84 20.15
C TYR A 344 3.00 -6.91 19.51
N VAL A 345 4.23 -7.40 19.38
CA VAL A 345 5.39 -6.64 18.88
C VAL A 345 5.95 -7.27 17.61
N TYR A 346 6.70 -6.48 16.84
CA TYR A 346 7.34 -6.89 15.60
C TYR A 346 8.03 -8.25 15.73
N GLU A 347 8.87 -8.43 16.74
CA GLU A 347 9.73 -9.60 16.95
C GLU A 347 8.94 -10.91 17.14
N ARG A 348 7.63 -10.83 17.41
CA ARG A 348 6.74 -11.98 17.58
C ARG A 348 5.78 -12.21 16.41
N ILE A 349 5.42 -11.14 15.70
CA ILE A 349 4.42 -11.16 14.63
C ILE A 349 5.06 -11.35 13.25
N ILE A 350 6.19 -10.66 13.00
CA ILE A 350 6.73 -10.49 11.65
C ILE A 350 7.85 -11.50 11.32
N PRO A 351 8.94 -11.61 12.10
CA PRO A 351 9.97 -12.59 11.81
C PRO A 351 9.43 -14.02 11.84
N GLY A 352 9.75 -14.78 10.79
CA GLY A 352 9.56 -16.22 10.70
C GLY A 352 10.90 -16.96 10.70
N ASN A 353 10.88 -18.22 10.27
CA ASN A 353 12.09 -19.04 10.05
C ASN A 353 12.65 -18.88 8.63
N ASP A 354 12.24 -17.84 7.92
CA ASP A 354 12.48 -17.57 6.50
C ASP A 354 13.43 -16.40 6.25
N GLY A 355 13.88 -15.72 7.31
CA GLY A 355 14.79 -14.58 7.21
C GLY A 355 14.16 -13.30 6.67
N TRP A 356 12.83 -13.22 6.60
CA TRP A 356 12.14 -11.99 6.23
C TRP A 356 12.26 -10.95 7.35
N ASP A 357 12.92 -9.84 7.03
CA ASP A 357 13.16 -8.72 7.95
C ASP A 357 12.88 -7.38 7.25
N PRO A 358 11.60 -6.97 7.18
CA PRO A 358 11.23 -5.75 6.51
C PRO A 358 11.70 -4.47 7.23
N ARG A 359 12.04 -4.49 8.53
CA ARG A 359 12.65 -3.32 9.19
C ARG A 359 14.05 -3.01 8.62
N THR A 360 14.84 -4.05 8.34
CA THR A 360 16.14 -3.87 7.67
C THR A 360 15.94 -3.38 6.23
N MET A 361 14.89 -3.84 5.54
CA MET A 361 14.55 -3.34 4.20
C MET A 361 14.28 -1.84 4.20
N MET A 362 13.55 -1.35 5.21
CA MET A 362 13.12 0.04 5.37
C MET A 362 14.21 0.98 5.96
N GLU A 363 15.42 0.49 6.24
CA GLU A 363 16.46 1.28 6.88
C GLU A 363 16.89 2.47 6.01
N LYS A 364 16.80 3.68 6.57
CA LYS A 364 17.25 4.91 5.93
C LYS A 364 18.75 5.13 6.19
N LEU A 365 19.56 4.97 5.16
CA LEU A 365 20.98 5.29 5.21
C LEU A 365 21.21 6.79 5.50
N PRO A 366 22.34 7.17 6.13
CA PRO A 366 22.68 8.57 6.38
C PRO A 366 22.79 9.41 5.10
N ALA A 367 22.54 10.71 5.23
CA ALA A 367 22.68 11.66 4.12
C ALA A 367 24.14 11.72 3.63
N PRO A 368 24.40 11.65 2.30
CA PRO A 368 25.74 11.81 1.75
C PRO A 368 26.39 13.12 2.20
N GLN A 369 27.62 13.05 2.72
CA GLN A 369 28.32 14.22 3.27
C GLN A 369 29.32 14.80 2.26
N ASN A 370 29.75 16.05 2.49
CA ASN A 370 30.76 16.74 1.67
C ASN A 370 30.41 16.80 0.17
N LEU A 371 29.14 17.11 -0.15
CA LEU A 371 28.72 17.36 -1.52
C LEU A 371 29.53 18.50 -2.15
N LYS A 372 30.06 18.24 -3.34
CA LYS A 372 30.81 19.22 -4.14
C LYS A 372 30.35 19.17 -5.58
N LYS A 373 30.28 20.34 -6.19
CA LYS A 373 29.95 20.54 -7.60
C LYS A 373 31.07 21.35 -8.26
N GLN A 374 31.71 20.80 -9.28
CA GLN A 374 32.79 21.43 -10.03
C GLN A 374 32.52 21.25 -11.53
N GLY A 375 31.96 22.26 -12.18
CA GLY A 375 31.48 22.15 -13.55
C GLY A 375 30.36 21.11 -13.66
N THR A 376 30.59 20.06 -14.45
CA THR A 376 29.72 18.90 -14.66
C THR A 376 29.94 17.78 -13.64
N LYS A 377 30.99 17.87 -12.83
CA LYS A 377 31.36 16.82 -11.88
C LYS A 377 30.75 17.07 -10.51
N ILE A 378 30.11 16.04 -9.97
CA ILE A 378 29.55 16.00 -8.63
C ILE A 378 30.29 14.93 -7.83
N THR A 379 30.70 15.24 -6.60
CA THR A 379 31.32 14.25 -5.69
C THR A 379 30.78 14.39 -4.28
N TRP A 380 30.85 13.29 -3.53
CA TRP A 380 30.48 13.24 -2.11
C TRP A 380 31.35 12.22 -1.36
N LYS A 381 31.17 12.11 -0.05
CA LYS A 381 31.77 11.03 0.76
C LYS A 381 30.90 9.77 0.62
N ALA A 382 31.54 8.63 0.39
CA ALA A 382 30.86 7.34 0.40
C ALA A 382 30.08 7.13 1.71
N VAL A 383 28.86 6.62 1.56
CA VAL A 383 27.98 6.18 2.65
C VAL A 383 28.14 4.67 2.79
N SER A 384 28.36 4.17 4.01
CA SER A 384 28.45 2.73 4.30
C SER A 384 27.17 2.03 3.85
N ASP A 385 27.31 0.81 3.33
CA ASP A 385 26.19 -0.08 2.95
C ASP A 385 25.27 0.45 1.84
N ALA A 386 25.64 1.58 1.22
CA ALA A 386 24.95 2.09 0.04
C ALA A 386 25.20 1.17 -1.17
N ALA A 387 24.13 0.65 -1.76
CA ALA A 387 24.16 -0.05 -3.04
C ALA A 387 24.32 0.92 -4.22
N GLY A 388 24.00 2.19 -4.01
CA GLY A 388 24.21 3.28 -4.95
C GLY A 388 23.59 4.58 -4.47
N TYR A 389 23.42 5.51 -5.40
CA TYR A 389 22.95 6.86 -5.15
C TYR A 389 22.00 7.33 -6.25
N ILE A 390 21.06 8.18 -5.87
CA ILE A 390 20.22 8.95 -6.79
C ILE A 390 20.65 10.40 -6.71
N ILE A 391 20.84 11.04 -7.87
CA ILE A 391 21.23 12.42 -8.01
C ILE A 391 20.04 13.21 -8.54
N PHE A 392 19.74 14.33 -7.90
CA PHE A 392 18.65 15.21 -8.28
C PHE A 392 19.15 16.63 -8.55
N ASP A 393 18.53 17.28 -9.53
CA ASP A 393 18.54 18.74 -9.71
C ASP A 393 17.15 19.27 -9.32
N ASN A 394 17.06 19.90 -8.15
CA ASN A 394 15.81 20.10 -7.43
C ASN A 394 15.07 18.76 -7.22
N ASP A 395 13.85 18.62 -7.74
CA ASP A 395 13.07 17.37 -7.65
C ASP A 395 13.22 16.50 -8.90
N GLN A 396 14.05 16.87 -9.87
CA GLN A 396 14.25 16.09 -11.09
C GLN A 396 15.38 15.08 -10.90
N VAL A 397 15.11 13.80 -11.15
CA VAL A 397 16.13 12.75 -11.15
C VAL A 397 17.00 12.88 -12.39
N VAL A 398 18.24 13.32 -12.21
CA VAL A 398 19.20 13.54 -13.31
C VAL A 398 20.09 12.33 -13.56
N GLY A 399 20.17 11.39 -12.61
CA GLY A 399 20.83 10.12 -12.82
C GLY A 399 21.11 9.32 -11.56
N PHE A 400 21.85 8.24 -11.75
CA PHE A 400 22.19 7.27 -10.72
C PHE A 400 23.69 7.00 -10.74
N ALA A 401 24.25 6.64 -9.59
CA ALA A 401 25.66 6.27 -9.46
C ALA A 401 25.86 5.12 -8.46
N GLN A 402 26.77 4.19 -8.77
CA GLN A 402 27.24 3.18 -7.81
C GLN A 402 28.40 3.68 -6.93
N LYS A 403 29.07 4.75 -7.35
CA LYS A 403 30.24 5.33 -6.67
C LYS A 403 29.91 6.76 -6.25
N PRO A 404 30.67 7.35 -5.30
CA PRO A 404 30.37 8.67 -4.77
C PRO A 404 30.81 9.83 -5.70
N VAL A 405 30.55 9.65 -6.99
CA VAL A 405 30.87 10.57 -8.08
C VAL A 405 29.85 10.39 -9.19
N PHE A 406 29.40 11.51 -9.74
CA PHE A 406 28.52 11.55 -10.91
C PHE A 406 28.96 12.67 -11.84
N GLU A 407 29.01 12.38 -13.14
CA GLU A 407 29.32 13.37 -14.17
C GLU A 407 28.05 13.64 -14.96
N THR A 408 27.58 14.88 -14.93
CA THR A 408 26.40 15.31 -15.67
C THR A 408 26.78 15.66 -17.11
N GLY A 409 25.85 15.52 -18.05
CA GLY A 409 26.03 16.02 -19.42
C GLY A 409 25.93 17.55 -19.56
N PHE A 410 25.63 18.25 -18.47
CA PHE A 410 25.35 19.68 -18.43
C PHE A 410 25.73 20.26 -17.07
N VAL A 411 26.06 21.55 -16.99
CA VAL A 411 26.26 22.20 -15.70
C VAL A 411 24.90 22.36 -15.02
N MET A 412 24.67 21.65 -13.92
CA MET A 412 23.42 21.76 -13.15
C MET A 412 23.19 23.21 -12.72
N LYS A 413 21.93 23.64 -12.63
CA LYS A 413 21.60 25.02 -12.26
C LYS A 413 20.78 25.13 -10.98
N GLY A 414 20.01 24.11 -10.61
CA GLY A 414 19.25 24.09 -9.38
C GLY A 414 20.02 23.50 -8.19
N ASN A 415 19.26 23.21 -7.15
CA ASN A 415 19.75 22.69 -5.88
C ASN A 415 20.12 21.22 -6.07
N LEU A 416 21.39 20.91 -5.89
CA LEU A 416 21.87 19.54 -6.00
C LEU A 416 21.40 18.77 -4.77
N LYS A 417 20.72 17.65 -4.98
CA LYS A 417 20.47 16.69 -3.92
C LYS A 417 21.02 15.32 -4.26
N VAL A 418 21.50 14.60 -3.25
CA VAL A 418 21.94 13.21 -3.40
C VAL A 418 21.34 12.37 -2.28
N ARG A 419 20.81 11.21 -2.63
CA ARG A 419 20.31 10.21 -1.66
C ARG A 419 21.06 8.91 -1.86
N ALA A 420 21.54 8.32 -0.76
CA ALA A 420 22.03 6.95 -0.76
C ALA A 420 20.85 5.97 -0.88
N VAL A 421 21.08 4.82 -1.50
CA VAL A 421 20.09 3.75 -1.66
C VAL A 421 20.64 2.50 -0.97
N ASN A 422 19.85 1.89 -0.09
CA ASN A 422 20.25 0.64 0.57
C ASN A 422 20.12 -0.56 -0.39
N ARG A 423 20.58 -1.75 0.02
CA ARG A 423 20.54 -2.96 -0.82
C ARG A 423 19.13 -3.43 -1.22
N TYR A 424 18.09 -2.90 -0.59
CA TYR A 424 16.68 -3.22 -0.84
C TYR A 424 15.95 -2.14 -1.62
N GLY A 425 16.65 -1.08 -2.03
CA GLY A 425 16.10 0.03 -2.82
C GLY A 425 15.57 1.21 -2.00
N SER A 426 15.46 1.11 -0.68
CA SER A 426 14.95 2.22 0.15
C SER A 426 15.86 3.43 0.10
N LEU A 427 15.22 4.59 0.13
CA LEU A 427 15.89 5.87 -0.06
C LEU A 427 16.38 6.42 1.29
N GLY A 428 17.69 6.58 1.43
CA GLY A 428 18.33 7.19 2.59
C GLY A 428 17.97 8.67 2.77
N LEU A 429 18.50 9.28 3.82
CA LEU A 429 18.32 10.70 4.08
C LEU A 429 18.90 11.56 2.95
N GLU A 430 18.28 12.71 2.72
CA GLU A 430 18.67 13.65 1.67
C GLU A 430 19.83 14.54 2.13
N SER A 431 20.83 14.71 1.27
CA SER A 431 21.76 15.83 1.34
C SER A 431 21.43 16.85 0.26
N ALA A 432 21.75 18.12 0.52
CA ALA A 432 21.51 19.21 -0.40
C ALA A 432 22.71 20.18 -0.44
N LEU A 433 22.98 20.79 -1.60
CA LEU A 433 23.95 21.86 -1.82
C LEU A 433 23.34 23.01 -2.62
#